data_AF-A0A9P6MPZ3-F1
#
_entry.id   AF-A0A9P6MPZ3-F1
#
_cell.length_a   1.000
_cell.length_b   1.000
_cell.length_c   1.000
_cell.angle_alpha   90.00
_cell.angle_beta   90.00
_cell.angle_gamma   90.00
#
_symmetry.space_group_name_H-M   'P 1'
#
loop_
_entity.id
_entity.type
_entity.pdbx_description
1 polymer ?
#
loop_
_entity_poly.entity_id
_entity_poly.type
_entity_poly.pdbx_seq_one_letter_code
_entity_poly.pdbx_strand_id
1 'polypeptide(L)'
;MTSDKVKLFCIIDGDSTAFSVKIELEDSVDDLKDAIKKKQSPLFDDIRASELTLWNVVVPDEGIPVNLEHVEPKTLLAKSTKSIKAVFGENPAPDTIHCIVQRPAAALGATNNLHVAQGQQLQLSPPSSRPSSPSQDLETTIRKVAARFFANDSPPSIFLKEYVKGARKLPLTTAGIKGLPRCWRRGKTTAPESRPNFLFLDLPTTPTDNIPERFRPNVILQELERTEAQDVPVFGVSGCGKTRSVVEMLCLQWGFYFNASDKDLGSDDLSSLAEFINKKTSEDRSPKEHTIFAKNMTVLLFLSRILILNYCLSIPDCRQTFSSASWAILQVCPTMPMFEDVFSALFKELFAHLHKYTIFELQLWDVVRHEFMSLRNRLAALDYPNFSSGTKLRLVVDEAQILGDRGSNLFESSSTESELRPMCVSLFTTTPTLNSLAASFTLSIKKQLFLEKNGGKAVSNAHR
;
A
#
# COMPACT_ATOMS: atom_id res chain seq x y z
N MET A 1 -20.43 -19.03 -46.59
CA MET A 1 -20.40 -17.60 -46.22
C MET A 1 -19.07 -17.37 -45.55
N THR A 2 -18.22 -16.50 -46.10
CA THR A 2 -16.95 -16.12 -45.49
C THR A 2 -17.26 -15.34 -44.21
N SER A 3 -16.82 -15.85 -43.06
CA SER A 3 -16.94 -15.18 -41.77
C SER A 3 -15.89 -14.07 -41.73
N ASP A 4 -16.35 -12.82 -41.88
CA ASP A 4 -15.49 -11.65 -41.83
C ASP A 4 -15.18 -11.34 -40.36
N LYS A 5 -14.04 -11.89 -39.90
CA LYS A 5 -13.55 -11.70 -38.53
C LYS A 5 -12.71 -10.46 -38.42
N VAL A 6 -12.99 -9.67 -37.39
CA VAL A 6 -12.22 -8.49 -37.03
C VAL A 6 -11.40 -8.77 -35.77
N LYS A 7 -10.22 -8.14 -35.70
CA LYS A 7 -9.36 -8.16 -34.51
C LYS A 7 -9.48 -6.81 -33.81
N LEU A 8 -10.08 -6.81 -32.62
CA LEU A 8 -10.19 -5.63 -31.78
C LEU A 8 -9.14 -5.68 -30.68
N PHE A 9 -8.51 -4.55 -30.41
CA PHE A 9 -7.63 -4.39 -29.24
C PHE A 9 -8.42 -3.76 -28.10
N CYS A 10 -8.43 -4.45 -26.97
CA CYS A 10 -9.13 -4.07 -25.76
C CYS A 10 -8.11 -3.82 -24.65
N ILE A 11 -8.43 -2.95 -23.70
CA ILE A 11 -7.65 -2.74 -22.49
C ILE A 11 -8.58 -2.65 -21.28
N ILE A 12 -8.09 -3.05 -20.11
CA ILE A 12 -8.84 -2.87 -18.87
C ILE A 12 -8.60 -1.44 -18.38
N ASP A 13 -9.66 -0.78 -17.91
CA ASP A 13 -9.56 0.59 -17.37
C ASP A 13 -8.48 0.68 -16.26
N GLY A 14 -7.47 1.53 -16.48
CA GLY A 14 -6.33 1.73 -15.59
C GLY A 14 -5.14 0.79 -15.84
N ASP A 15 -5.22 -0.11 -16.81
CA ASP A 15 -4.15 -1.05 -17.18
C ASP A 15 -3.24 -0.49 -18.28
N SER A 16 -2.03 -1.04 -18.43
CA SER A 16 -1.02 -0.63 -19.43
C SER A 16 -0.79 -1.65 -20.54
N THR A 17 -1.50 -2.78 -20.53
CA THR A 17 -1.31 -3.85 -21.51
C THR A 17 -2.61 -4.15 -22.25
N ALA A 18 -2.65 -3.80 -23.53
CA ALA A 18 -3.75 -4.15 -24.40
C ALA A 18 -3.74 -5.64 -24.78
N PHE A 19 -4.91 -6.19 -25.08
CA PHE A 19 -5.08 -7.56 -25.52
C PHE A 19 -6.02 -7.63 -26.72
N SER A 20 -5.82 -8.61 -27.58
CA SER A 20 -6.65 -8.76 -28.78
C SER A 20 -7.77 -9.78 -28.61
N VAL A 21 -8.94 -9.43 -29.14
CA VAL A 21 -10.12 -10.27 -29.24
C VAL A 21 -10.47 -10.42 -30.71
N LYS A 22 -10.67 -11.67 -31.16
CA LYS A 22 -11.14 -11.97 -32.52
C LYS A 22 -12.64 -12.25 -32.45
N ILE A 23 -13.43 -11.52 -33.23
CA ILE A 23 -14.89 -11.58 -33.22
C ILE A 23 -15.44 -11.38 -34.65
N GLU A 24 -16.62 -11.89 -34.96
CA GLU A 24 -17.25 -11.72 -36.27
C GLU A 24 -17.90 -10.33 -36.38
N LEU A 25 -17.94 -9.75 -37.57
CA LEU A 25 -18.53 -8.41 -37.79
C LEU A 25 -20.04 -8.36 -37.48
N GLU A 26 -20.74 -9.48 -37.67
CA GLU A 26 -22.18 -9.62 -37.39
C GLU A 26 -22.48 -10.00 -35.93
N ASP A 27 -21.46 -10.38 -35.16
CA ASP A 27 -21.62 -10.64 -33.72
C ASP A 27 -22.05 -9.38 -33.00
N SER A 28 -22.70 -9.55 -31.85
CA SER A 28 -23.23 -8.45 -31.05
C SER A 28 -22.20 -7.94 -30.02
N VAL A 29 -22.49 -6.79 -29.41
CA VAL A 29 -21.73 -6.29 -28.25
C VAL A 29 -21.81 -7.27 -27.07
N ASP A 30 -22.87 -8.07 -26.95
CA ASP A 30 -22.98 -9.12 -25.93
C ASP A 30 -21.94 -10.23 -26.16
N ASP A 31 -21.84 -10.71 -27.40
CA ASP A 31 -20.84 -11.71 -27.80
C ASP A 31 -19.41 -11.21 -27.58
N LEU A 32 -19.18 -9.89 -27.74
CA LEU A 32 -17.89 -9.26 -27.41
C LEU A 32 -17.57 -9.33 -25.93
N LYS A 33 -18.56 -9.12 -25.05
CA LYS A 33 -18.36 -9.25 -23.60
C LYS A 33 -17.99 -10.68 -23.21
N ASP A 34 -18.65 -11.67 -23.80
CA ASP A 34 -18.32 -13.08 -23.60
C ASP A 34 -16.92 -13.43 -24.10
N ALA A 35 -16.55 -12.94 -25.29
CA ALA A 35 -15.22 -13.15 -25.85
C ALA A 35 -14.11 -12.50 -25.00
N ILE A 36 -14.35 -11.31 -24.46
CA ILE A 36 -13.45 -10.63 -23.52
C ILE A 36 -13.31 -11.44 -22.23
N LYS A 37 -14.43 -11.85 -21.62
CA LYS A 37 -14.42 -12.66 -20.40
C LYS A 37 -13.62 -13.94 -20.58
N LYS A 38 -13.87 -14.67 -21.66
CA LYS A 38 -13.14 -15.91 -21.98
C LYS A 38 -11.65 -15.66 -22.20
N LYS A 39 -11.28 -14.56 -22.85
CA LYS A 39 -9.89 -14.23 -23.16
C LYS A 39 -9.08 -13.87 -21.90
N GLN A 40 -9.74 -13.27 -20.92
CA GLN A 40 -9.12 -12.76 -19.69
C GLN A 40 -9.29 -13.70 -18.49
N SER A 41 -9.82 -14.91 -18.66
CA SER A 41 -9.87 -15.89 -17.57
C SER A 41 -8.45 -16.16 -17.01
N PRO A 42 -8.26 -16.15 -15.67
CA PRO A 42 -9.28 -16.20 -14.63
C PRO A 42 -9.79 -14.82 -14.13
N LEU A 43 -9.32 -13.72 -14.70
CA LEU A 43 -9.48 -12.36 -14.18
C LEU A 43 -10.95 -11.87 -14.07
N PHE A 44 -11.84 -12.43 -14.89
CA PHE A 44 -13.27 -12.08 -14.93
C PHE A 44 -14.18 -13.29 -14.61
N ASP A 45 -13.64 -14.36 -14.02
CA ASP A 45 -14.42 -15.57 -13.78
C ASP A 45 -15.59 -15.31 -12.82
N ASP A 46 -15.40 -14.43 -11.84
CA ASP A 46 -16.36 -14.00 -10.81
C ASP A 46 -17.38 -12.94 -11.29
N ILE A 47 -17.17 -12.34 -12.46
CA ILE A 47 -18.02 -11.27 -13.02
C ILE A 47 -18.85 -11.83 -14.18
N ARG A 48 -20.17 -11.63 -14.18
CA ARG A 48 -20.99 -12.01 -15.36
C ARG A 48 -20.59 -11.13 -16.54
N ALA A 49 -20.46 -11.70 -17.75
CA ALA A 49 -20.06 -10.95 -18.93
C ALA A 49 -20.98 -9.74 -19.17
N SER A 50 -22.29 -9.90 -18.95
CA SER A 50 -23.28 -8.83 -19.05
C SER A 50 -23.02 -7.62 -18.12
N GLU A 51 -22.33 -7.82 -17.01
CA GLU A 51 -21.98 -6.77 -16.05
C GLU A 51 -20.73 -5.97 -16.46
N LEU A 52 -19.95 -6.43 -17.45
CA LEU A 52 -18.86 -5.65 -18.02
C LEU A 52 -19.42 -4.42 -18.75
N THR A 53 -18.81 -3.27 -18.50
CA THR A 53 -19.11 -2.02 -19.21
C THR A 53 -18.04 -1.78 -20.26
N LEU A 54 -18.44 -1.65 -21.53
CA LEU A 54 -17.52 -1.49 -22.65
C LEU A 54 -17.62 -0.07 -23.24
N TRP A 55 -16.48 0.53 -23.53
CA TRP A 55 -16.37 1.86 -24.13
C TRP A 55 -15.60 1.77 -25.45
N ASN A 56 -16.21 2.23 -26.54
CA ASN A 56 -15.52 2.38 -27.82
C ASN A 56 -14.69 3.67 -27.80
N VAL A 57 -13.40 3.51 -28.10
CA VAL A 57 -12.39 4.57 -28.08
C VAL A 57 -11.44 4.39 -29.27
N VAL A 58 -10.64 5.42 -29.56
CA VAL A 58 -9.53 5.33 -30.50
C VAL A 58 -8.31 5.94 -29.83
N VAL A 59 -7.49 5.10 -29.20
CA VAL A 59 -6.31 5.54 -28.42
C VAL A 59 -5.07 4.84 -28.97
N PRO A 60 -3.97 5.55 -29.26
CA PRO A 60 -2.71 4.91 -29.65
C PRO A 60 -2.20 3.95 -28.55
N ASP A 61 -1.70 2.77 -28.94
CA ASP A 61 -1.10 1.83 -27.99
C ASP A 61 0.37 2.19 -27.70
N GLU A 62 0.59 3.10 -26.75
CA GLU A 62 1.91 3.59 -26.36
C GLU A 62 2.54 2.79 -25.19
N GLY A 63 1.90 1.70 -24.74
CA GLY A 63 2.38 0.90 -23.60
C GLY A 63 2.32 1.62 -22.25
N ILE A 64 1.53 2.68 -22.14
CA ILE A 64 1.27 3.44 -20.91
C ILE A 64 -0.13 3.10 -20.35
N PRO A 65 -0.37 3.27 -19.04
CA PRO A 65 -1.68 3.05 -18.46
C PRO A 65 -2.76 3.93 -19.09
N VAL A 66 -3.86 3.32 -19.57
CA VAL A 66 -4.99 4.04 -20.16
C VAL A 66 -6.13 4.10 -19.15
N ASN A 67 -6.47 5.32 -18.72
CA ASN A 67 -7.58 5.58 -17.81
C ASN A 67 -8.75 6.19 -18.58
N LEU A 68 -9.93 5.60 -18.43
CA LEU A 68 -11.16 6.04 -19.10
C LEU A 68 -11.45 7.53 -18.88
N GLU A 69 -11.13 8.10 -17.72
CA GLU A 69 -11.37 9.51 -17.38
C GLU A 69 -10.59 10.49 -18.27
N HIS A 70 -9.45 10.08 -18.82
CA HIS A 70 -8.56 10.91 -19.63
C HIS A 70 -8.68 10.66 -21.15
N VAL A 71 -9.60 9.79 -21.58
CA VAL A 71 -9.79 9.43 -22.98
C VAL A 71 -11.02 10.14 -23.55
N GLU A 72 -10.81 10.94 -24.59
CA GLU A 72 -11.85 11.52 -25.43
C GLU A 72 -11.41 11.51 -26.90
N PRO A 73 -12.31 11.21 -27.86
CA PRO A 73 -13.71 10.86 -27.66
C PRO A 73 -13.90 9.41 -27.18
N LYS A 74 -14.86 9.19 -26.28
CA LYS A 74 -15.30 7.86 -25.87
C LYS A 74 -16.82 7.67 -26.02
N THR A 75 -17.23 6.50 -26.45
CA THR A 75 -18.66 6.17 -26.63
C THR A 75 -19.02 4.90 -25.85
N LEU A 76 -19.98 5.02 -24.93
CA LEU A 76 -20.50 3.88 -24.18
C LEU A 76 -21.23 2.89 -25.10
N LEU A 77 -20.86 1.61 -25.03
CA LEU A 77 -21.54 0.53 -25.75
C LEU A 77 -22.73 -0.01 -24.95
N ALA A 78 -23.73 0.87 -24.75
CA ALA A 78 -24.90 0.58 -23.90
C ALA A 78 -25.88 -0.44 -24.51
N LYS A 79 -25.87 -0.62 -25.84
CA LYS A 79 -26.81 -1.49 -26.55
C LYS A 79 -26.14 -2.82 -26.89
N SER A 80 -26.39 -3.86 -26.10
CA SER A 80 -25.86 -5.22 -26.32
C SER A 80 -26.20 -5.79 -27.71
N THR A 81 -27.34 -5.40 -28.30
CA THR A 81 -27.80 -5.90 -29.60
C THR A 81 -27.16 -5.24 -30.82
N LYS A 82 -26.30 -4.22 -30.65
CA LYS A 82 -25.58 -3.62 -31.78
C LYS A 82 -24.53 -4.60 -32.30
N SER A 83 -24.43 -4.73 -33.62
CA SER A 83 -23.37 -5.53 -34.23
C SER A 83 -22.01 -4.83 -34.13
N ILE A 84 -20.93 -5.61 -34.13
CA ILE A 84 -19.55 -5.11 -34.10
C ILE A 84 -19.28 -4.20 -35.29
N LYS A 85 -19.77 -4.56 -36.48
CA LYS A 85 -19.68 -3.74 -37.69
C LYS A 85 -20.26 -2.33 -37.51
N ALA A 86 -21.40 -2.22 -36.84
CA ALA A 86 -22.06 -0.93 -36.61
C ALA A 86 -21.34 -0.06 -35.57
N VAL A 87 -20.49 -0.65 -34.73
CA VAL A 87 -19.78 0.04 -33.65
C VAL A 87 -18.35 0.42 -34.05
N PHE A 88 -17.62 -0.50 -34.67
CA PHE A 88 -16.18 -0.36 -34.96
C PHE A 88 -15.87 -0.25 -36.46
N GLY A 89 -16.87 -0.42 -37.33
CA GLY A 89 -16.68 -0.48 -38.78
C GLY A 89 -16.09 -1.83 -39.23
N GLU A 90 -15.78 -1.92 -40.53
CA GLU A 90 -15.22 -3.15 -41.13
C GLU A 90 -13.70 -3.26 -40.89
N ASN A 91 -13.00 -2.11 -40.80
CA ASN A 91 -11.55 -2.04 -40.65
C ASN A 91 -11.17 -1.08 -39.51
N PRO A 92 -11.03 -1.59 -38.28
CA PRO A 92 -10.55 -0.80 -37.14
C PRO A 92 -9.11 -0.31 -37.36
N ALA A 93 -8.76 0.84 -36.79
CA ALA A 93 -7.48 1.49 -37.03
C ALA A 93 -6.29 0.66 -36.49
N PRO A 94 -5.21 0.49 -37.27
CA PRO A 94 -4.03 -0.24 -36.80
C PRO A 94 -3.37 0.48 -35.62
N ASP A 95 -2.70 -0.28 -34.75
CA ASP A 95 -1.93 0.22 -33.60
C ASP A 95 -2.73 1.10 -32.62
N THR A 96 -4.05 0.90 -32.57
CA THR A 96 -4.94 1.57 -31.63
C THR A 96 -5.69 0.61 -30.72
N ILE A 97 -5.97 1.06 -29.51
CA ILE A 97 -6.92 0.49 -28.58
C ILE A 97 -8.31 0.94 -29.03
N HIS A 98 -9.19 -0.05 -29.19
CA HIS A 98 -10.55 0.11 -29.70
C HIS A 98 -11.59 0.09 -28.58
N CYS A 99 -11.32 -0.66 -27.51
CA CYS A 99 -12.29 -0.89 -26.44
C CYS A 99 -11.64 -0.77 -25.06
N ILE A 100 -12.20 0.05 -24.18
CA ILE A 100 -11.88 0.05 -22.74
C ILE A 100 -12.94 -0.78 -22.01
N VAL A 101 -12.47 -1.74 -21.22
CA VAL A 101 -13.29 -2.65 -20.41
C VAL A 101 -13.29 -2.17 -18.97
N GLN A 102 -14.44 -1.72 -18.51
CA GLN A 102 -14.67 -1.28 -17.14
C GLN A 102 -15.45 -2.33 -16.36
N ARG A 103 -14.97 -2.65 -15.16
CA ARG A 103 -15.62 -3.63 -14.27
C ARG A 103 -16.87 -3.01 -13.64
N PRO A 104 -17.93 -3.81 -13.38
CA PRO A 104 -19.07 -3.34 -12.62
C PRO A 104 -18.63 -2.87 -11.23
N ALA A 105 -19.04 -1.65 -10.85
CA ALA A 105 -18.97 -1.21 -9.47
C ALA A 105 -19.98 -2.04 -8.66
N ALA A 106 -19.51 -2.80 -7.66
CA ALA A 106 -20.34 -3.74 -6.91
C ALA A 106 -21.61 -3.06 -6.33
N ALA A 107 -22.78 -3.48 -6.81
CA ALA A 107 -24.08 -3.01 -6.31
C ALA A 107 -24.43 -3.72 -4.99
N LEU A 108 -24.82 -2.93 -3.99
CA LEU A 108 -25.35 -3.35 -2.69
C LEU A 108 -26.58 -4.27 -2.87
N GLY A 109 -26.57 -5.43 -2.23
CA GLY A 109 -27.69 -6.38 -2.24
C GLY A 109 -28.95 -5.78 -1.60
N ALA A 110 -30.00 -5.60 -2.40
CA ALA A 110 -31.35 -5.33 -1.92
C ALA A 110 -31.93 -6.63 -1.35
N THR A 111 -32.08 -6.69 -0.03
CA THR A 111 -32.94 -7.69 0.62
C THR A 111 -34.39 -7.27 0.46
N ASN A 112 -35.14 -8.03 -0.34
CA ASN A 112 -36.60 -7.92 -0.41
C ASN A 112 -37.20 -8.33 0.93
N ASN A 113 -37.80 -7.37 1.62
CA ASN A 113 -38.97 -7.57 2.45
C ASN A 113 -39.75 -6.27 2.40
N LEU A 114 -40.98 -6.30 1.88
CA LEU A 114 -42.13 -5.68 2.55
C LEU A 114 -43.43 -6.11 1.88
N HIS A 115 -44.32 -6.53 2.77
CA HIS A 115 -45.73 -6.77 2.58
C HIS A 115 -46.46 -5.58 1.94
N VAL A 116 -47.48 -5.94 1.17
CA VAL A 116 -48.56 -5.11 0.65
C VAL A 116 -49.15 -4.19 1.74
N ALA A 117 -49.19 -2.89 1.47
CA ALA A 117 -50.28 -1.99 1.87
C ALA A 117 -50.28 -0.74 0.96
N GLN A 118 -51.38 -0.56 0.23
CA GLN A 118 -51.63 0.55 -0.67
C GLN A 118 -52.05 1.82 0.11
N GLY A 119 -51.59 2.97 -0.38
CA GLY A 119 -52.40 4.19 -0.50
C GLY A 119 -52.23 5.28 0.57
N GLN A 120 -51.48 6.34 0.25
CA GLN A 120 -52.00 7.73 0.23
C GLN A 120 -50.98 8.71 -0.37
N GLN A 121 -51.53 9.77 -0.97
CA GLN A 121 -50.93 10.71 -1.91
C GLN A 121 -50.14 11.88 -1.28
N LEU A 122 -49.12 12.31 -2.04
CA LEU A 122 -48.68 13.70 -2.33
C LEU A 122 -48.27 14.64 -1.17
N GLN A 123 -46.99 15.02 -1.16
CA GLN A 123 -46.57 16.43 -1.12
C GLN A 123 -45.10 16.59 -1.56
N LEU A 124 -44.88 17.46 -2.57
CA LEU A 124 -43.58 17.88 -3.07
C LEU A 124 -42.92 18.86 -2.08
N SER A 125 -41.63 18.65 -1.79
CA SER A 125 -40.73 19.54 -1.04
C SER A 125 -39.33 19.49 -1.67
N PRO A 126 -38.51 20.56 -1.57
CA PRO A 126 -37.39 20.86 -2.47
C PRO A 126 -36.21 19.88 -2.30
N PRO A 127 -35.23 19.85 -3.23
CA PRO A 127 -34.26 18.76 -3.29
C PRO A 127 -33.31 18.83 -2.09
N SER A 128 -33.59 18.01 -1.07
CA SER A 128 -32.60 17.65 -0.08
C SER A 128 -31.50 16.87 -0.78
N SER A 129 -30.29 17.43 -0.72
CA SER A 129 -29.00 16.83 -1.04
C SER A 129 -29.04 15.31 -1.18
N ARG A 130 -28.83 14.86 -2.42
CA ARG A 130 -28.55 13.47 -2.80
C ARG A 130 -27.55 12.89 -1.80
N PRO A 131 -27.80 11.71 -1.17
CA PRO A 131 -26.78 11.08 -0.35
C PRO A 131 -25.54 10.85 -1.22
N SER A 132 -24.43 11.43 -0.80
CA SER A 132 -23.12 11.23 -1.41
C SER A 132 -22.81 9.74 -1.45
N SER A 133 -22.13 9.30 -2.51
CA SER A 133 -21.73 7.90 -2.64
C SER A 133 -20.89 7.48 -1.41
N PRO A 134 -20.95 6.21 -0.97
CA PRO A 134 -20.18 5.74 0.21
C PRO A 134 -18.67 6.02 0.13
N SER A 135 -18.12 6.11 -1.09
CA SER A 135 -16.72 6.48 -1.35
C SER A 135 -16.40 7.94 -0.96
N GLN A 136 -17.29 8.89 -1.31
CA GLN A 136 -17.11 10.30 -0.95
C GLN A 136 -17.20 10.53 0.57
N ASP A 137 -17.96 9.70 1.29
CA ASP A 137 -18.10 9.79 2.75
C ASP A 137 -16.83 9.30 3.49
N LEU A 138 -16.21 8.22 3.00
CA LEU A 138 -14.94 7.70 3.54
C LEU A 138 -13.79 8.70 3.38
N GLU A 139 -13.58 9.20 2.16
CA GLU A 139 -12.52 10.18 1.89
C GLU A 139 -12.73 11.46 2.70
N THR A 140 -13.97 11.95 2.74
CA THR A 140 -14.31 13.14 3.55
C THR A 140 -14.03 12.91 5.02
N THR A 141 -14.33 11.72 5.55
CA THR A 141 -14.04 11.37 6.95
C THR A 141 -12.54 11.36 7.22
N ILE A 142 -11.75 10.70 6.36
CA ILE A 142 -10.28 10.67 6.47
C ILE A 142 -9.71 12.09 6.44
N ARG A 143 -10.14 12.92 5.47
CA ARG A 143 -9.70 14.31 5.34
C ARG A 143 -10.06 15.15 6.57
N LYS A 144 -11.26 14.98 7.14
CA LYS A 144 -11.68 15.67 8.36
C LYS A 144 -10.82 15.28 9.57
N VAL A 145 -10.56 13.99 9.77
CA VAL A 145 -9.69 13.51 10.85
C VAL A 145 -8.28 14.07 10.68
N ALA A 146 -7.71 13.96 9.47
CA ALA A 146 -6.38 14.49 9.18
C ALA A 146 -6.31 16.01 9.38
N ALA A 147 -7.30 16.78 8.91
CA ALA A 147 -7.34 18.23 9.08
C ALA A 147 -7.38 18.65 10.55
N ARG A 148 -8.13 17.93 11.40
CA ARG A 148 -8.15 18.16 12.84
C ARG A 148 -6.81 17.76 13.49
N PHE A 149 -6.28 16.59 13.14
CA PHE A 149 -5.03 16.08 13.69
C PHE A 149 -3.85 17.00 13.38
N PHE A 150 -3.82 17.58 12.18
CA PHE A 150 -2.79 18.52 11.72
C PHE A 150 -3.18 20.00 11.87
N ALA A 151 -4.24 20.32 12.62
CA ALA A 151 -4.63 21.70 12.90
C ALA A 151 -3.47 22.46 13.54
N ASN A 152 -3.30 23.75 13.23
CA ASN A 152 -2.06 24.49 13.47
C ASN A 152 -1.56 24.51 14.94
N ASP A 153 -2.46 24.36 15.88
CA ASP A 153 -2.32 24.40 17.33
C ASP A 153 -2.46 23.01 17.98
N SER A 154 -2.67 21.96 17.20
CA SER A 154 -2.73 20.59 17.74
C SER A 154 -1.35 20.17 18.27
N PRO A 155 -1.27 19.40 19.37
CA PRO A 155 0.01 18.88 19.87
C PRO A 155 0.83 18.14 18.81
N PRO A 156 0.24 17.23 17.99
CA PRO A 156 0.97 16.57 16.90
C PRO A 156 1.54 17.54 15.87
N SER A 157 0.79 18.59 15.50
CA SER A 157 1.25 19.57 14.50
C SER A 157 2.41 20.41 15.02
N ILE A 158 2.37 20.81 16.31
CA ILE A 158 3.41 21.59 16.98
C ILE A 158 4.67 20.74 17.05
N PHE A 159 4.54 19.50 17.53
CA PHE A 159 5.64 18.55 17.60
C PHE A 159 6.30 18.33 16.24
N LEU A 160 5.51 18.02 15.20
CA LEU A 160 6.04 17.78 13.85
C LEU A 160 6.69 19.04 13.25
N LYS A 161 6.13 20.24 13.48
CA LYS A 161 6.75 21.51 13.05
C LYS A 161 8.09 21.74 13.72
N GLU A 162 8.19 21.55 15.03
CA GLU A 162 9.45 21.68 15.76
C GLU A 162 10.48 20.64 15.32
N TYR A 163 10.04 19.41 15.11
CA TYR A 163 10.89 18.30 14.66
C TYR A 163 11.45 18.57 13.26
N VAL A 164 10.57 18.90 12.31
CA VAL A 164 10.95 19.16 10.91
C VAL A 164 11.87 20.36 10.80
N LYS A 165 11.65 21.43 11.58
CA LYS A 165 12.52 22.62 11.61
C LYS A 165 13.84 22.42 12.37
N GLY A 166 14.11 21.23 12.89
CA GLY A 166 15.32 20.94 13.66
C GLY A 166 15.41 21.69 15.00
N ALA A 167 14.29 22.21 15.51
CA ALA A 167 14.26 22.96 16.78
C ALA A 167 14.49 22.05 17.99
N ARG A 168 14.20 20.76 17.86
CA ARG A 168 14.50 19.76 18.89
C ARG A 168 15.91 19.20 18.70
N LYS A 169 16.74 19.34 19.73
CA LYS A 169 18.03 18.66 19.78
C LYS A 169 17.79 17.16 19.94
N LEU A 170 18.00 16.40 18.86
CA LEU A 170 18.09 14.95 18.95
C LEU A 170 19.16 14.58 19.99
N PRO A 171 18.93 13.63 20.90
CA PRO A 171 19.87 13.44 21.99
C PRO A 171 21.19 12.84 21.51
N LEU A 172 22.26 13.37 22.09
CA LEU A 172 23.60 12.79 22.03
C LEU A 172 23.65 11.63 23.04
N THR A 173 23.16 10.44 22.70
CA THR A 173 23.25 9.31 23.64
C THR A 173 24.63 8.69 23.61
N THR A 174 25.47 9.03 24.58
CA THR A 174 26.76 8.39 24.81
C THR A 174 26.61 6.96 25.37
N ALA A 175 25.41 6.55 25.78
CA ALA A 175 25.06 5.25 26.35
C ALA A 175 23.91 4.56 25.60
N GLY A 176 23.68 3.27 25.89
CA GLY A 176 22.63 2.48 25.25
C GLY A 176 21.23 2.91 25.68
N ILE A 177 20.37 3.17 24.69
CA ILE A 177 18.95 3.44 24.91
C ILE A 177 18.23 2.12 25.16
N LYS A 178 17.42 2.08 26.22
CA LYS A 178 16.56 0.94 26.55
C LYS A 178 15.54 0.73 25.41
N GLY A 179 15.44 -0.50 24.90
CA GLY A 179 14.55 -0.86 23.79
C GLY A 179 15.20 -0.75 22.40
N LEU A 180 16.44 -0.28 22.29
CA LEU A 180 17.23 -0.42 21.05
C LEU A 180 18.21 -1.58 21.16
N PRO A 181 18.49 -2.32 20.06
CA PRO A 181 19.48 -3.38 20.06
C PRO A 181 20.85 -2.87 20.55
N ARG A 182 21.45 -3.54 21.54
CA ARG A 182 22.82 -3.23 21.96
C ARG A 182 23.80 -3.60 20.83
N CYS A 183 24.28 -2.59 20.11
CA CYS A 183 25.34 -2.76 19.13
C CYS A 183 26.66 -2.22 19.69
N TRP A 184 27.70 -3.06 19.72
CA TRP A 184 29.06 -2.61 20.02
C TRP A 184 29.56 -1.67 18.91
N ARG A 185 30.24 -0.58 19.28
CA ARG A 185 30.83 0.36 18.31
C ARG A 185 31.80 -0.41 17.40
N ARG A 186 31.63 -0.32 16.07
CA ARG A 186 32.62 -0.79 15.10
C ARG A 186 33.49 0.39 14.66
N GLY A 187 34.79 0.35 14.99
CA GLY A 187 35.81 1.29 14.50
C GLY A 187 36.19 2.43 15.45
N LYS A 188 37.31 3.10 15.14
CA LYS A 188 37.75 4.36 15.79
C LYS A 188 36.97 5.53 15.18
N THR A 189 36.38 6.39 16.02
CA THR A 189 35.49 7.48 15.61
C THR A 189 36.26 8.66 14.98
N THR A 190 35.82 9.11 13.80
CA THR A 190 36.07 10.46 13.27
C THR A 190 34.84 11.36 13.39
N ALA A 191 33.75 10.89 14.01
CA ALA A 191 32.51 11.66 14.08
C ALA A 191 32.56 12.75 15.16
N PRO A 192 32.15 14.00 14.83
CA PRO A 192 32.09 15.09 15.78
C PRO A 192 31.17 14.79 16.98
N GLU A 193 31.52 15.31 18.16
CA GLU A 193 30.74 15.23 19.40
C GLU A 193 29.31 15.82 19.31
N SER A 194 28.98 16.47 18.19
CA SER A 194 27.69 17.12 17.93
C SER A 194 26.64 16.23 17.25
N ARG A 195 26.93 14.96 16.95
CA ARG A 195 25.99 14.08 16.23
C ARG A 195 25.09 13.27 17.17
N PRO A 196 23.76 13.25 16.96
CA PRO A 196 22.84 12.47 17.78
C PRO A 196 23.16 10.98 17.69
N ASN A 197 23.69 10.44 18.78
CA ASN A 197 24.07 9.02 18.91
C ASN A 197 22.88 8.12 19.22
N PHE A 198 21.66 8.52 18.83
CA PHE A 198 20.41 7.90 19.25
C PHE A 198 20.22 6.46 18.77
N LEU A 199 21.13 5.95 17.95
CA LEU A 199 21.20 4.56 17.51
C LEU A 199 22.62 3.96 17.63
N PHE A 200 23.56 4.64 18.29
CA PHE A 200 25.02 4.43 18.14
C PHE A 200 25.52 4.52 16.69
N LEU A 201 24.76 5.21 15.85
CA LEU A 201 25.03 5.35 14.43
C LEU A 201 25.41 6.78 14.15
N ASP A 202 26.59 6.98 13.58
CA ASP A 202 26.92 8.21 12.88
C ASP A 202 26.10 8.28 11.57
N LEU A 203 24.78 8.37 11.67
CA LEU A 203 23.87 8.39 10.53
C LEU A 203 24.22 9.54 9.58
N PRO A 204 23.99 9.39 8.27
CA PRO A 204 24.15 10.50 7.33
C PRO A 204 23.16 11.60 7.72
N THR A 205 23.67 12.75 8.16
CA THR A 205 22.87 13.91 8.59
C THR A 205 22.47 14.80 7.42
N THR A 206 23.15 14.65 6.28
CA THR A 206 22.90 15.41 5.06
C THR A 206 23.06 14.49 3.87
N PRO A 207 22.13 14.54 2.90
CA PRO A 207 22.29 13.83 1.64
C PRO A 207 23.22 14.68 0.75
N THR A 208 24.45 14.87 1.18
CA THR A 208 25.54 15.42 0.35
C THR A 208 26.22 14.26 -0.38
N ASP A 209 26.86 14.53 -1.52
CA ASP A 209 27.66 13.53 -2.28
C ASP A 209 28.70 12.77 -1.44
N ASN A 210 29.03 13.30 -0.26
CA ASN A 210 29.89 12.68 0.74
C ASN A 210 29.12 11.72 1.68
N ILE A 211 28.38 10.76 1.15
CA ILE A 211 27.94 9.60 1.95
C ILE A 211 29.22 8.94 2.51
N PRO A 212 29.40 8.85 3.84
CA PRO A 212 30.61 8.27 4.41
C PRO A 212 30.87 6.86 3.86
N GLU A 213 32.12 6.53 3.52
CA GLU A 213 32.48 5.24 2.91
C GLU A 213 31.93 4.03 3.65
N ARG A 214 31.81 4.10 4.98
CA ARG A 214 31.23 3.04 5.82
C ARG A 214 29.77 2.66 5.47
N PHE A 215 29.03 3.51 4.76
CA PHE A 215 27.66 3.25 4.32
C PHE A 215 27.56 2.69 2.89
N ARG A 216 28.61 2.86 2.06
CA ARG A 216 28.70 2.27 0.72
C ARG A 216 28.66 0.73 0.69
N PRO A 217 29.11 -0.02 1.73
CA PRO A 217 28.96 -1.47 1.79
C PRO A 217 27.65 -1.93 2.44
N ASN A 218 26.56 -1.13 2.45
CA ASN A 218 25.28 -1.63 2.98
C ASN A 218 24.78 -2.80 2.11
N VAL A 219 24.92 -4.01 2.64
CA VAL A 219 24.62 -5.27 1.94
C VAL A 219 23.18 -5.39 1.49
N ILE A 220 22.23 -4.75 2.19
CA ILE A 220 20.82 -4.76 1.81
C ILE A 220 20.63 -3.91 0.56
N LEU A 221 21.19 -2.70 0.53
CA LEU A 221 21.12 -1.83 -0.65
C LEU A 221 21.74 -2.49 -1.88
N GLN A 222 22.92 -3.11 -1.73
CA GLN A 222 23.58 -3.81 -2.81
C GLN A 222 22.74 -4.97 -3.37
N GLU A 223 22.10 -5.75 -2.48
CA GLU A 223 21.24 -6.84 -2.94
C GLU A 223 19.95 -6.31 -3.58
N LEU A 224 19.36 -5.23 -3.05
CA LEU A 224 18.21 -4.56 -3.65
C LEU A 224 18.49 -3.99 -5.04
N GLU A 225 19.72 -3.56 -5.31
CA GLU A 225 20.16 -3.09 -6.63
C GLU A 225 20.38 -4.25 -7.62
N ARG A 226 20.73 -5.43 -7.10
CA ARG A 226 21.05 -6.61 -7.91
C ARG A 226 19.84 -7.49 -8.24
N THR A 227 18.79 -7.41 -7.43
CA THR A 227 17.63 -8.30 -7.52
C THR A 227 16.44 -7.62 -8.21
N GLU A 228 15.77 -8.36 -9.08
CA GLU A 228 14.47 -7.95 -9.66
C GLU A 228 13.30 -8.27 -8.71
N ALA A 229 13.57 -9.01 -7.62
CA ALA A 229 12.54 -9.37 -6.65
C ALA A 229 12.00 -8.13 -5.93
N GLN A 230 10.67 -8.03 -5.88
CA GLN A 230 9.98 -6.99 -5.11
C GLN A 230 10.11 -7.22 -3.58
N ASP A 231 10.34 -8.48 -3.19
CA ASP A 231 10.46 -8.90 -1.80
C ASP A 231 11.85 -9.51 -1.55
N VAL A 232 12.61 -8.92 -0.64
CA VAL A 232 13.94 -9.42 -0.24
C VAL A 232 13.91 -9.78 1.24
N PRO A 233 13.94 -11.06 1.61
CA PRO A 233 14.01 -11.44 3.02
C PRO A 233 15.43 -11.21 3.57
N VAL A 234 15.53 -10.63 4.76
CA VAL A 234 16.80 -10.40 5.45
C VAL A 234 16.95 -11.38 6.60
N PHE A 235 17.86 -12.35 6.46
CA PHE A 235 18.10 -13.40 7.45
C PHE A 235 19.41 -13.19 8.23
N GLY A 236 19.46 -13.72 9.45
CA GLY A 236 20.66 -13.72 10.26
C GLY A 236 20.38 -13.98 11.74
N VAL A 237 21.41 -14.39 12.48
CA VAL A 237 21.32 -14.65 13.92
C VAL A 237 20.99 -13.40 14.72
N SER A 238 20.46 -13.55 15.94
CA SER A 238 20.23 -12.40 16.83
C SER A 238 21.55 -11.65 17.08
N GLY A 239 21.50 -10.33 17.05
CA GLY A 239 22.69 -9.48 17.23
C GLY A 239 23.62 -9.35 16.01
N CYS A 240 23.36 -9.99 14.87
CA CYS A 240 24.21 -9.83 13.68
C CYS A 240 24.09 -8.46 12.98
N GLY A 241 23.15 -7.61 13.39
CA GLY A 241 22.98 -6.25 12.89
C GLY A 241 21.91 -6.07 11.80
N LYS A 242 20.92 -6.97 11.68
CA LYS A 242 19.82 -6.86 10.69
C LYS A 242 19.07 -5.52 10.78
N THR A 243 18.46 -5.25 11.93
CA THR A 243 17.75 -4.00 12.22
C THR A 243 18.62 -2.78 11.94
N ARG A 244 19.90 -2.85 12.32
CA ARG A 244 20.86 -1.79 12.02
C ARG A 244 21.02 -1.56 10.51
N SER A 245 21.29 -2.61 9.73
CA SER A 245 21.46 -2.48 8.28
C SER A 245 20.22 -1.94 7.59
N VAL A 246 19.03 -2.33 8.06
CA VAL A 246 17.73 -1.81 7.60
C VAL A 246 17.58 -0.32 7.91
N VAL A 247 17.86 0.10 9.14
CA VAL A 247 17.74 1.50 9.55
C VAL A 247 18.78 2.37 8.83
N GLU A 248 20.00 1.88 8.65
CA GLU A 248 21.03 2.55 7.84
C GLU A 248 20.57 2.72 6.39
N MET A 249 19.92 1.70 5.81
CA MET A 249 19.34 1.78 4.46
C MET A 249 18.24 2.86 4.40
N LEU A 250 17.34 2.91 5.37
CA LEU A 250 16.27 3.92 5.41
C LEU A 250 16.77 5.34 5.70
N CYS A 251 17.97 5.48 6.24
CA CYS A 251 18.62 6.80 6.32
C CYS A 251 19.14 7.26 4.95
N LEU A 252 19.49 6.32 4.07
CA LEU A 252 20.00 6.59 2.72
C LEU A 252 18.87 6.68 1.68
N GLN A 253 17.74 6.01 1.90
CA GLN A 253 16.59 5.98 0.99
C GLN A 253 15.29 6.23 1.74
N TRP A 254 14.37 6.98 1.13
CA TRP A 254 13.06 7.22 1.72
C TRP A 254 12.23 5.94 1.81
N GLY A 255 11.54 5.74 2.93
CA GLY A 255 10.71 4.55 3.13
C GLY A 255 10.04 4.48 4.50
N PHE A 256 9.30 3.42 4.73
CA PHE A 256 8.51 3.17 5.93
C PHE A 256 9.08 2.00 6.73
N TYR A 257 9.21 2.16 8.05
CA TYR A 257 9.76 1.16 8.96
C TYR A 257 8.71 0.68 9.96
N PHE A 258 8.27 -0.56 9.86
CA PHE A 258 7.37 -1.19 10.80
C PHE A 258 8.14 -2.20 11.67
N ASN A 259 7.99 -2.14 12.98
CA ASN A 259 8.53 -3.13 13.90
C ASN A 259 7.37 -3.93 14.52
N ALA A 260 7.38 -5.25 14.36
CA ALA A 260 6.37 -6.13 14.90
C ALA A 260 6.59 -6.50 16.38
N SER A 261 7.76 -6.20 16.94
CA SER A 261 8.10 -6.48 18.34
C SER A 261 7.49 -5.45 19.28
N ASP A 262 6.78 -5.93 20.31
CA ASP A 262 6.27 -5.10 21.41
C ASP A 262 7.33 -4.87 22.52
N LYS A 263 8.52 -5.45 22.38
CA LYS A 263 9.63 -5.35 23.35
C LYS A 263 10.71 -4.37 22.91
N ASP A 264 10.74 -4.03 21.64
CA ASP A 264 11.72 -3.12 21.04
C ASP A 264 11.06 -1.78 20.74
N LEU A 265 11.86 -0.73 20.56
CA LEU A 265 11.32 0.55 20.12
C LEU A 265 10.79 0.46 18.69
N GLY A 266 9.69 1.16 18.44
CA GLY A 266 9.11 1.34 17.13
C GLY A 266 7.67 0.83 17.04
N SER A 267 6.88 1.51 16.23
CA SER A 267 5.58 1.05 15.69
C SER A 267 4.53 0.57 16.71
N ASP A 268 4.24 1.35 17.75
CA ASP A 268 3.08 1.08 18.63
C ASP A 268 1.75 1.08 17.86
N ASP A 269 1.71 1.77 16.72
CA ASP A 269 0.61 1.72 15.76
C ASP A 269 0.39 0.29 15.22
N LEU A 270 1.46 -0.43 14.86
CA LEU A 270 1.41 -1.83 14.43
C LEU A 270 1.05 -2.79 15.59
N SER A 271 1.59 -2.55 16.79
CA SER A 271 1.18 -3.29 18.00
C SER A 271 -0.32 -3.12 18.27
N SER A 272 -0.83 -1.89 18.20
CA SER A 272 -2.25 -1.57 18.37
C SER A 272 -3.10 -2.24 17.30
N LEU A 273 -2.65 -2.23 16.03
CA LEU A 273 -3.32 -2.94 14.93
C LEU A 273 -3.45 -4.44 15.25
N ALA A 274 -2.36 -5.08 15.68
CA ALA A 274 -2.36 -6.50 15.98
C ALA A 274 -3.31 -6.84 17.15
N GLU A 275 -3.38 -5.99 18.18
CA GLU A 275 -4.35 -6.12 19.27
C GLU A 275 -5.80 -5.96 18.78
N PHE A 276 -6.08 -4.96 17.94
CA PHE A 276 -7.41 -4.74 17.38
C PHE A 276 -7.86 -5.91 16.51
N ILE A 277 -6.97 -6.45 15.68
CA ILE A 277 -7.25 -7.65 14.89
C ILE A 277 -7.55 -8.82 15.83
N ASN A 278 -6.70 -9.10 16.81
CA ASN A 278 -6.91 -10.20 17.76
C ASN A 278 -8.27 -10.11 18.47
N LYS A 279 -8.64 -8.91 18.93
CA LYS A 279 -9.94 -8.65 19.54
C LYS A 279 -11.07 -8.94 18.54
N LYS A 280 -10.94 -8.46 17.31
CA LYS A 280 -11.96 -8.67 16.27
C LYS A 280 -12.11 -10.13 15.88
N THR A 281 -11.00 -10.88 15.84
CA THR A 281 -11.01 -12.32 15.53
C THR A 281 -11.56 -13.20 16.66
N SER A 282 -11.76 -12.64 17.85
CA SER A 282 -12.45 -13.32 18.95
C SER A 282 -13.97 -13.19 18.90
N GLU A 283 -14.48 -12.29 18.04
CA GLU A 283 -15.91 -12.19 17.72
C GLU A 283 -16.23 -13.26 16.67
N ASP A 284 -17.28 -14.06 16.87
CA ASP A 284 -17.67 -15.24 16.06
C ASP A 284 -17.96 -14.91 14.58
N ARG A 285 -16.89 -14.65 13.82
CA ARG A 285 -16.89 -14.21 12.42
C ARG A 285 -16.10 -15.20 11.57
N SER A 286 -16.36 -15.19 10.27
CA SER A 286 -15.66 -16.10 9.36
C SER A 286 -14.19 -15.69 9.16
N PRO A 287 -13.28 -16.65 8.88
CA PRO A 287 -11.88 -16.34 8.54
C PRO A 287 -11.73 -15.35 7.37
N LYS A 288 -12.69 -15.35 6.43
CA LYS A 288 -12.76 -14.40 5.32
C LYS A 288 -12.98 -12.96 5.80
N GLU A 289 -13.91 -12.77 6.73
CA GLU A 289 -14.17 -11.46 7.34
C GLU A 289 -12.98 -10.97 8.18
N HIS A 290 -12.30 -11.88 8.88
CA HIS A 290 -11.06 -11.56 9.59
C HIS A 290 -9.96 -11.09 8.63
N THR A 291 -9.80 -11.76 7.50
CA THR A 291 -8.84 -11.38 6.45
C THR A 291 -9.16 -10.00 5.90
N ILE A 292 -10.41 -9.72 5.51
CA ILE A 292 -10.82 -8.42 4.97
C ILE A 292 -10.58 -7.30 6.00
N PHE A 293 -10.99 -7.53 7.25
CA PHE A 293 -10.77 -6.56 8.32
C PHE A 293 -9.28 -6.28 8.54
N ALA A 294 -8.46 -7.33 8.66
CA ALA A 294 -7.02 -7.20 8.85
C ALA A 294 -6.33 -6.46 7.70
N LYS A 295 -6.73 -6.72 6.45
CA LYS A 295 -6.21 -6.00 5.28
C LYS A 295 -6.57 -4.51 5.32
N ASN A 296 -7.85 -4.19 5.51
CA ASN A 296 -8.31 -2.81 5.56
C ASN A 296 -7.62 -2.01 6.66
N MET A 297 -7.46 -2.59 7.85
CA MET A 297 -6.81 -1.91 8.96
C MET A 297 -5.30 -1.76 8.75
N THR A 298 -4.64 -2.70 8.06
CA THR A 298 -3.24 -2.54 7.62
C THR A 298 -3.09 -1.41 6.60
N VAL A 299 -3.99 -1.31 5.63
CA VAL A 299 -3.98 -0.23 4.65
C VAL A 299 -4.21 1.12 5.34
N LEU A 300 -5.07 1.16 6.37
CA LEU A 300 -5.30 2.36 7.18
C LEU A 300 -4.07 2.76 8.01
N LEU A 301 -3.37 1.78 8.59
CA LEU A 301 -2.07 1.98 9.25
C LEU A 301 -1.05 2.58 8.29
N PHE A 302 -0.99 2.07 7.06
CA PHE A 302 -0.07 2.60 6.06
C PHE A 302 -0.44 4.02 5.62
N LEU A 303 -1.74 4.28 5.43
CA LEU A 303 -2.26 5.61 5.12
C LEU A 303 -1.90 6.64 6.20
N SER A 304 -1.98 6.29 7.49
CA SER A 304 -1.62 7.22 8.57
C SER A 304 -0.18 7.70 8.42
N ARG A 305 0.75 6.81 8.09
CA ARG A 305 2.16 7.16 7.88
C ARG A 305 2.40 7.98 6.63
N ILE A 306 1.67 7.70 5.54
CA ILE A 306 1.70 8.52 4.32
C ILE A 306 1.26 9.96 4.65
N LEU A 307 0.14 10.11 5.37
CA LEU A 307 -0.39 11.42 5.74
C LEU A 307 0.58 12.22 6.62
N ILE A 308 1.22 11.56 7.59
CA ILE A 308 2.24 12.20 8.45
C ILE A 308 3.44 12.66 7.63
N LEU A 309 3.96 11.80 6.74
CA LEU A 309 5.09 12.17 5.89
C LEU A 309 4.72 13.32 4.93
N ASN A 310 3.54 13.26 4.32
CA ASN A 310 3.01 14.34 3.49
C ASN A 310 2.94 15.66 4.25
N TYR A 311 2.45 15.63 5.48
CA TYR A 311 2.40 16.81 6.34
C TYR A 311 3.81 17.34 6.64
N CYS A 312 4.76 16.47 7.03
CA CYS A 312 6.15 16.87 7.28
C CYS A 312 6.79 17.58 6.08
N LEU A 313 6.57 17.05 4.88
CA LEU A 313 7.08 17.61 3.62
C LEU A 313 6.31 18.86 3.15
N SER A 314 5.16 19.16 3.76
CA SER A 314 4.38 20.37 3.47
C SER A 314 4.81 21.57 4.32
N ILE A 315 5.59 21.34 5.37
CA ILE A 315 6.08 22.40 6.26
C ILE A 315 7.08 23.27 5.47
N PRO A 316 6.94 24.61 5.52
CA PRO A 316 7.88 25.51 4.86
C PRO A 316 9.33 25.23 5.24
N ASP A 317 10.22 25.28 4.25
CA ASP A 317 11.65 25.08 4.41
C ASP A 317 12.07 23.69 4.93
N CYS A 318 11.18 22.68 4.88
CA CYS A 318 11.47 21.34 5.40
C CYS A 318 12.78 20.74 4.86
N ARG A 319 13.12 21.00 3.59
CA ARG A 319 14.32 20.46 2.93
C ARG A 319 15.62 20.84 3.65
N GLN A 320 15.64 21.96 4.39
CA GLN A 320 16.86 22.42 5.06
C GLN A 320 17.29 21.49 6.22
N THR A 321 16.34 20.79 6.84
CA THR A 321 16.56 20.08 8.12
C THR A 321 15.92 18.69 8.17
N PHE A 322 14.90 18.42 7.34
CA PHE A 322 14.20 17.15 7.31
C PHE A 322 14.69 16.30 6.13
N SER A 323 15.23 15.12 6.44
CA SER A 323 15.83 14.18 5.49
C SER A 323 15.22 12.78 5.66
N SER A 324 15.57 11.84 4.77
CA SER A 324 15.25 10.41 4.95
C SER A 324 15.75 9.86 6.30
N ALA A 325 16.91 10.33 6.79
CA ALA A 325 17.43 9.96 8.10
C ALA A 325 16.56 10.50 9.24
N SER A 326 16.13 11.77 9.16
CA SER A 326 15.19 12.35 10.13
C SER A 326 13.87 11.56 10.13
N TRP A 327 13.36 11.21 8.95
CA TRP A 327 12.16 10.40 8.81
C TRP A 327 12.31 8.97 9.38
N ALA A 328 13.45 8.32 9.16
CA ALA A 328 13.74 7.00 9.72
C ALA A 328 13.80 7.05 11.26
N ILE A 329 14.47 8.07 11.83
CA ILE A 329 14.56 8.25 13.28
C ILE A 329 13.18 8.42 13.91
N LEU A 330 12.32 9.24 13.29
CA LEU A 330 10.96 9.47 13.78
C LEU A 330 10.19 8.14 13.91
N GLN A 331 10.33 7.23 12.94
CA GLN A 331 9.63 5.93 12.91
C GLN A 331 10.22 4.86 13.85
N VAL A 332 11.54 4.88 14.09
CA VAL A 332 12.22 3.90 14.94
C VAL A 332 12.08 4.24 16.42
N CYS A 333 11.97 5.52 16.77
CA CYS A 333 11.95 6.00 18.15
C CYS A 333 10.67 6.76 18.56
N PRO A 334 9.46 6.34 18.13
CA PRO A 334 8.25 7.15 18.33
C PRO A 334 7.82 7.23 19.80
N THR A 335 8.21 6.25 20.63
CA THR A 335 7.84 6.13 22.05
C THR A 335 8.88 6.65 23.02
N MET A 336 9.98 7.24 22.53
CA MET A 336 10.99 7.83 23.41
C MET A 336 10.37 9.04 24.14
N PRO A 337 10.67 9.29 25.43
CA PRO A 337 9.95 10.30 26.24
C PRO A 337 9.91 11.75 25.71
N MET A 338 10.70 12.07 24.70
CA MET A 338 10.78 13.38 24.05
C MET A 338 10.08 13.43 22.67
N PHE A 339 9.61 12.28 22.20
CA PHE A 339 8.83 12.10 20.99
C PHE A 339 7.36 11.97 21.37
N GLU A 340 6.51 12.54 20.54
CA GLU A 340 5.09 12.23 20.53
C GLU A 340 4.88 11.12 19.50
N ASP A 341 4.24 10.01 19.89
CA ASP A 341 3.94 8.92 18.96
C ASP A 341 2.76 9.31 18.06
N VAL A 342 3.06 10.19 17.10
CA VAL A 342 2.12 10.70 16.11
C VAL A 342 1.57 9.59 15.21
N PHE A 343 2.29 8.48 15.04
CA PHE A 343 1.86 7.35 14.21
C PHE A 343 0.73 6.58 14.90
N SER A 344 0.96 6.19 16.16
CA SER A 344 -0.06 5.50 16.98
C SER A 344 -1.26 6.41 17.21
N ALA A 345 -1.03 7.69 17.49
CA ALA A 345 -2.10 8.66 17.69
C ALA A 345 -3.00 8.81 16.45
N LEU A 346 -2.42 9.10 15.27
CA LEU A 346 -3.22 9.26 14.06
C LEU A 346 -3.90 7.96 13.64
N PHE A 347 -3.19 6.82 13.72
CA PHE A 347 -3.78 5.52 13.41
C PHE A 347 -4.99 5.23 14.30
N LYS A 348 -4.87 5.45 15.62
CA LYS A 348 -5.98 5.24 16.57
C LYS A 348 -7.15 6.19 16.31
N GLU A 349 -6.89 7.45 15.96
CA GLU A 349 -7.96 8.38 15.58
C GLU A 349 -8.70 7.93 14.33
N LEU A 350 -7.97 7.58 13.26
CA LEU A 350 -8.56 7.05 12.04
C LEU A 350 -9.34 5.76 12.30
N PHE A 351 -8.74 4.82 13.04
CA PHE A 351 -9.37 3.57 13.43
C PHE A 351 -10.67 3.81 14.21
N ALA A 352 -10.67 4.70 15.20
CA ALA A 352 -11.84 5.00 16.02
C ALA A 352 -13.05 5.46 15.19
N HIS A 353 -12.81 6.19 14.11
CA HIS A 353 -13.86 6.59 13.18
C HIS A 353 -14.22 5.47 12.23
N LEU A 354 -13.24 4.73 11.69
CA LEU A 354 -13.45 3.86 10.54
C LEU A 354 -13.79 2.39 10.87
N HIS A 355 -13.40 1.88 12.04
CA HIS A 355 -13.57 0.46 12.40
C HIS A 355 -15.02 -0.03 12.46
N LYS A 356 -15.99 0.88 12.59
CA LYS A 356 -17.44 0.57 12.64
C LYS A 356 -18.07 0.48 11.26
N TYR A 357 -17.41 1.02 10.24
CA TYR A 357 -17.91 1.01 8.89
C TYR A 357 -17.47 -0.25 8.16
N THR A 358 -18.33 -0.77 7.29
CA THR A 358 -17.92 -1.76 6.30
C THR A 358 -17.12 -1.03 5.22
N ILE A 359 -15.80 -1.00 5.39
CA ILE A 359 -14.91 -0.40 4.40
C ILE A 359 -14.72 -1.41 3.27
N PHE A 360 -15.13 -1.04 2.06
CA PHE A 360 -14.79 -1.80 0.86
C PHE A 360 -13.31 -1.54 0.51
N GLU A 361 -12.54 -2.62 0.28
CA GLU A 361 -11.09 -2.55 0.04
C GLU A 361 -10.73 -1.54 -1.07
N LEU A 362 -11.52 -1.49 -2.15
CA LEU A 362 -11.31 -0.58 -3.28
C LEU A 362 -11.38 0.91 -2.89
N GLN A 363 -12.34 1.30 -2.04
CA GLN A 363 -12.56 2.71 -1.69
C GLN A 363 -11.42 3.26 -0.83
N LEU A 364 -10.99 2.49 0.17
CA LEU A 364 -9.85 2.90 0.99
C LEU A 364 -8.57 2.97 0.16
N TRP A 365 -8.43 2.03 -0.78
CA TRP A 365 -7.27 2.00 -1.65
C TRP A 365 -7.17 3.19 -2.62
N ASP A 366 -8.30 3.70 -3.12
CA ASP A 366 -8.30 4.91 -3.94
C ASP A 366 -7.74 6.12 -3.17
N VAL A 367 -8.15 6.27 -1.91
CA VAL A 367 -7.60 7.31 -1.02
C VAL A 367 -6.10 7.11 -0.78
N VAL A 368 -5.68 5.89 -0.48
CA VAL A 368 -4.25 5.58 -0.26
C VAL A 368 -3.42 5.87 -1.51
N ARG A 369 -3.89 5.46 -2.69
CA ARG A 369 -3.19 5.70 -3.95
C ARG A 369 -3.04 7.20 -4.22
N HIS A 370 -4.10 7.98 -4.03
CA HIS A 370 -4.08 9.42 -4.21
C HIS A 370 -3.06 10.09 -3.27
N GLU A 371 -3.12 9.79 -1.98
CA GLU A 371 -2.19 10.36 -0.99
C GLU A 371 -0.74 9.92 -1.22
N PHE A 372 -0.54 8.69 -1.69
CA PHE A 372 0.77 8.17 -2.05
C PHE A 372 1.36 8.85 -3.30
N MET A 373 0.55 9.08 -4.34
CA MET A 373 1.00 9.83 -5.52
C MET A 373 1.33 11.28 -5.16
N SER A 374 0.51 11.92 -4.33
CA SER A 374 0.78 13.25 -3.77
C SER A 374 2.14 13.30 -3.04
N LEU A 375 2.42 12.27 -2.23
CA LEU A 375 3.70 12.11 -1.53
C LEU A 375 4.89 12.03 -2.49
N ARG A 376 4.80 11.16 -3.50
CA ARG A 376 5.89 10.99 -4.48
C ARG A 376 6.15 12.28 -5.24
N ASN A 377 5.09 12.95 -5.70
CA ASN A 377 5.19 14.21 -6.41
C ASN A 377 5.85 15.29 -5.55
N ARG A 378 5.50 15.34 -4.26
CA ARG A 378 6.10 16.29 -3.31
C ARG A 378 7.58 16.00 -3.06
N LEU A 379 7.95 14.73 -2.84
CA LEU A 379 9.36 14.35 -2.69
C LEU A 379 10.18 14.68 -3.94
N ALA A 380 9.65 14.42 -5.13
CA ALA A 380 10.31 14.77 -6.38
C ALA A 380 10.43 16.30 -6.57
N ALA A 381 9.41 17.06 -6.20
CA ALA A 381 9.43 18.53 -6.26
C ALA A 381 10.40 19.18 -5.27
N LEU A 382 10.66 18.54 -4.13
CA LEU A 382 11.63 19.00 -3.14
C LEU A 382 13.08 18.69 -3.52
N ASP A 383 13.31 17.95 -4.62
CA ASP A 383 14.63 17.71 -5.20
C ASP A 383 15.66 17.21 -4.17
N TYR A 384 15.27 16.20 -3.38
CA TYR A 384 16.23 15.53 -2.50
C TYR A 384 17.18 14.68 -3.35
N PRO A 385 18.50 14.72 -3.12
CA PRO A 385 19.46 14.05 -4.01
C PRO A 385 19.39 12.52 -3.95
N ASN A 386 18.72 11.95 -2.95
CA ASN A 386 18.45 10.51 -2.85
C ASN A 386 17.02 10.12 -3.29
N PHE A 387 16.31 11.00 -3.99
CA PHE A 387 14.98 10.72 -4.50
C PHE A 387 14.71 11.39 -5.86
N SER A 388 14.28 10.59 -6.84
CA SER A 388 13.77 11.05 -8.12
C SER A 388 12.39 10.44 -8.40
N SER A 389 11.72 10.88 -9.47
CA SER A 389 10.40 10.35 -9.87
C SER A 389 10.40 8.84 -10.11
N GLY A 390 11.54 8.27 -10.51
CA GLY A 390 11.74 6.83 -10.68
C GLY A 390 12.19 6.08 -9.40
N THR A 391 12.54 6.78 -8.32
CA THR A 391 12.98 6.16 -7.08
C THR A 391 11.85 5.42 -6.39
N LYS A 392 12.09 4.17 -5.99
CA LYS A 392 11.15 3.39 -5.17
C LYS A 392 11.26 3.83 -3.71
N LEU A 393 10.12 4.01 -3.06
CA LEU A 393 10.09 4.14 -1.59
C LEU A 393 10.32 2.76 -0.99
N ARG A 394 10.94 2.64 0.18
CA ARG A 394 11.15 1.32 0.81
C ARG A 394 10.04 1.04 1.83
N LEU A 395 9.69 -0.21 2.01
CA LEU A 395 8.76 -0.65 3.04
C LEU A 395 9.46 -1.76 3.80
N VAL A 396 9.66 -1.62 5.09
CA VAL A 396 10.37 -2.62 5.89
C VAL A 396 9.48 -3.07 7.03
N VAL A 397 9.36 -4.38 7.20
CA VAL A 397 8.72 -5.01 8.35
C VAL A 397 9.78 -5.79 9.12
N ASP A 398 10.25 -5.23 10.22
CA ASP A 398 11.21 -5.82 11.14
C ASP A 398 10.51 -6.73 12.15
N GLU A 399 11.23 -7.73 12.63
CA GLU A 399 10.72 -8.76 13.56
C GLU A 399 9.40 -9.42 13.08
N ALA A 400 9.18 -9.48 11.75
CA ALA A 400 7.93 -9.92 11.11
C ALA A 400 7.46 -11.32 11.53
N GLN A 401 8.36 -12.16 12.04
CA GLN A 401 8.02 -13.48 12.58
C GLN A 401 7.05 -13.40 13.77
N ILE A 402 7.06 -12.31 14.54
CA ILE A 402 6.16 -12.11 15.69
C ILE A 402 4.69 -12.05 15.24
N LEU A 403 4.42 -11.40 14.11
CA LEU A 403 3.08 -11.42 13.49
C LEU A 403 2.77 -12.79 12.87
N GLY A 404 3.80 -13.55 12.49
CA GLY A 404 3.66 -14.90 11.94
C GLY A 404 3.24 -15.94 12.98
N ASP A 405 3.50 -15.67 14.26
CA ASP A 405 3.13 -16.52 15.40
C ASP A 405 1.74 -16.19 15.95
N ARG A 406 1.12 -15.08 15.52
CA ARG A 406 -0.23 -14.66 15.95
C ARG A 406 -1.31 -15.19 15.01
N GLY A 407 -2.40 -15.68 15.62
CA GLY A 407 -3.63 -16.07 14.92
C GLY A 407 -3.44 -17.24 13.96
N SER A 408 -2.77 -18.31 14.42
CA SER A 408 -2.70 -19.56 13.66
C SER A 408 -4.11 -20.06 13.36
N ASN A 409 -4.41 -20.24 12.08
CA ASN A 409 -5.70 -20.69 11.57
C ASN A 409 -6.85 -19.66 11.61
N LEU A 410 -6.59 -18.37 11.81
CA LEU A 410 -7.67 -17.37 11.90
C LEU A 410 -7.97 -16.64 10.59
N PHE A 411 -7.13 -16.80 9.57
CA PHE A 411 -7.20 -16.06 8.31
C PHE A 411 -7.22 -17.00 7.10
N GLU A 412 -7.99 -16.65 6.07
CA GLU A 412 -8.07 -17.40 4.81
C GLU A 412 -6.83 -17.19 3.92
N SER A 413 -6.36 -18.26 3.25
CA SER A 413 -5.27 -18.21 2.28
C SER A 413 -5.73 -17.62 0.95
N SER A 414 -4.90 -16.77 0.33
CA SER A 414 -5.15 -16.22 -1.00
C SER A 414 -4.94 -17.21 -2.15
N SER A 415 -4.36 -18.39 -1.88
CA SER A 415 -4.07 -19.42 -2.88
C SER A 415 -5.08 -20.57 -2.91
N THR A 416 -5.80 -20.79 -1.81
CA THR A 416 -6.65 -21.96 -1.58
C THR A 416 -7.62 -21.63 -0.44
N GLU A 417 -8.93 -21.49 -0.72
CA GLU A 417 -9.96 -21.12 0.27
C GLU A 417 -10.02 -22.09 1.48
N SER A 418 -9.50 -23.32 1.33
CA SER A 418 -9.47 -24.34 2.38
C SER A 418 -8.27 -24.25 3.34
N GLU A 419 -7.26 -23.43 3.07
CA GLU A 419 -6.06 -23.34 3.90
C GLU A 419 -6.07 -22.07 4.75
N LEU A 420 -5.89 -22.23 6.06
CA LEU A 420 -5.81 -21.11 6.99
C LEU A 420 -4.36 -20.66 7.17
N ARG A 421 -4.14 -19.36 7.44
CA ARG A 421 -2.83 -18.70 7.48
C ARG A 421 -2.66 -17.84 8.74
N PRO A 422 -1.40 -17.59 9.17
CA PRO A 422 -1.10 -16.66 10.26
C PRO A 422 -1.20 -15.19 9.82
N MET A 423 -1.34 -14.30 10.80
CA MET A 423 -1.60 -12.87 10.60
C MET A 423 -0.60 -12.18 9.63
N CYS A 424 0.71 -12.43 9.77
CA CYS A 424 1.74 -11.81 8.90
C CYS A 424 1.48 -11.98 7.39
N VAL A 425 0.99 -13.15 6.97
CA VAL A 425 0.67 -13.43 5.55
C VAL A 425 -0.49 -12.53 5.07
N SER A 426 -1.49 -12.32 5.92
CA SER A 426 -2.66 -11.52 5.60
C SER A 426 -2.38 -10.02 5.56
N LEU A 427 -1.42 -9.53 6.36
CA LEU A 427 -1.12 -8.09 6.45
C LEU A 427 -0.23 -7.58 5.31
N PHE A 428 0.82 -8.32 4.92
CA PHE A 428 1.90 -7.74 4.10
C PHE A 428 2.17 -8.43 2.76
N THR A 429 1.41 -9.47 2.39
CA THR A 429 1.75 -10.27 1.19
C THR A 429 0.60 -10.70 0.30
N THR A 430 -0.63 -10.43 0.72
CA THR A 430 -1.85 -10.81 -0.01
C THR A 430 -2.73 -9.61 -0.34
N THR A 431 -2.22 -8.40 -0.18
CA THR A 431 -2.80 -7.15 -0.67
C THR A 431 -2.26 -6.91 -2.08
N PRO A 432 -2.92 -7.40 -3.15
CA PRO A 432 -2.58 -7.03 -4.53
C PRO A 432 -2.53 -5.50 -4.72
N THR A 433 -3.21 -4.77 -3.84
CA THR A 433 -3.26 -3.31 -3.65
C THR A 433 -1.98 -2.66 -3.09
N LEU A 434 -1.23 -3.34 -2.21
CA LEU A 434 0.14 -2.91 -1.85
C LEU A 434 1.14 -3.37 -2.90
N ASN A 435 0.89 -4.51 -3.56
CA ASN A 435 1.73 -5.02 -4.65
C ASN A 435 1.62 -4.18 -5.95
N SER A 436 0.48 -3.55 -6.23
CA SER A 436 0.35 -2.59 -7.35
C SER A 436 1.04 -1.25 -7.04
N LEU A 437 1.17 -0.89 -5.76
CA LEU A 437 2.11 0.15 -5.30
C LEU A 437 3.56 -0.39 -5.22
N ALA A 438 3.78 -1.71 -5.24
CA ALA A 438 5.08 -2.37 -5.11
C ALA A 438 5.95 -2.35 -6.37
N ALA A 439 5.45 -1.85 -7.50
CA ALA A 439 6.36 -1.30 -8.51
C ALA A 439 7.26 -0.20 -7.91
N SER A 440 6.78 0.49 -6.87
CA SER A 440 7.45 1.55 -6.12
C SER A 440 7.90 1.16 -4.70
N PHE A 441 7.79 -0.11 -4.28
CA PHE A 441 8.25 -0.59 -2.98
C PHE A 441 9.15 -1.83 -3.08
N THR A 442 10.07 -1.97 -2.14
CA THR A 442 10.84 -3.22 -1.99
C THR A 442 10.98 -3.53 -0.50
N LEU A 443 10.71 -4.79 -0.16
CA LEU A 443 10.97 -5.55 1.08
C LEU A 443 9.73 -6.08 1.86
N SER A 444 9.19 -7.23 1.47
CA SER A 444 8.50 -8.14 2.41
C SER A 444 9.48 -9.17 2.99
N ILE A 445 9.63 -9.20 4.32
CA ILE A 445 10.33 -10.28 5.04
C ILE A 445 9.30 -11.35 5.39
N LYS A 446 9.39 -12.52 4.75
CA LYS A 446 8.52 -13.66 5.05
C LYS A 446 9.26 -14.95 5.41
N LYS A 447 8.85 -15.45 6.58
CA LYS A 447 8.82 -16.80 7.15
C LYS A 447 9.91 -17.84 6.83
N GLN A 448 10.54 -18.28 7.92
CA GLN A 448 11.18 -19.58 8.15
C GLN A 448 10.15 -20.73 8.03
N LEU A 449 10.35 -21.64 7.08
CA LEU A 449 9.94 -23.05 7.21
C LEU A 449 11.14 -23.79 7.80
N PHE A 450 11.10 -24.07 9.10
CA PHE A 450 11.95 -25.11 9.67
C PHE A 450 11.27 -26.45 9.36
N LEU A 451 11.73 -27.11 8.29
CA LEU A 451 11.53 -28.54 8.10
C LEU A 451 12.45 -29.26 9.07
N GLU A 452 11.95 -29.57 10.27
CA GLU A 452 12.45 -30.71 11.03
C GLU A 452 11.28 -31.54 11.52
N LYS A 453 10.93 -32.55 10.73
CA LYS A 453 10.67 -33.90 11.23
C LYS A 453 10.50 -34.83 10.02
N ASN A 454 11.62 -35.40 9.58
CA ASN A 454 11.71 -36.83 9.34
C ASN A 454 13.14 -37.26 9.64
N GLY A 455 13.25 -38.20 10.59
CA GLY A 455 14.48 -38.52 11.30
C GLY A 455 15.63 -39.01 10.42
N GLY A 456 16.85 -38.77 10.92
CA GLY A 456 18.05 -39.35 10.34
C GLY A 456 19.32 -38.71 10.86
N LYS A 457 19.72 -39.12 12.08
CA LYS A 457 21.09 -39.10 12.64
C LYS A 457 21.93 -37.84 12.43
N ALA A 458 22.13 -37.15 13.55
CA ALA A 458 23.31 -36.33 13.80
C ALA A 458 24.59 -37.07 13.37
N VAL A 459 25.36 -36.46 12.47
CA VAL A 459 26.79 -36.71 12.35
C VAL A 459 27.48 -35.36 12.45
N SER A 460 28.10 -35.16 13.59
CA SER A 460 29.17 -34.19 13.79
C SER A 460 30.28 -34.40 12.75
N ASN A 461 30.76 -33.33 12.13
CA ASN A 461 32.17 -33.09 11.77
C ASN A 461 32.23 -31.68 11.15
N ALA A 462 32.77 -30.67 11.86
CA ALA A 462 34.19 -30.35 11.93
C ALA A 462 34.76 -29.86 10.57
N HIS A 463 34.88 -28.53 10.41
CA HIS A 463 36.16 -27.81 10.21
C HIS A 463 35.96 -26.41 9.61
N ARG A 464 36.73 -25.47 10.20
CA ARG A 464 37.01 -24.07 9.85
C ARG A 464 36.02 -23.00 10.28
#